data_AF-A0A0F9N7Y3-F1
#
_entry.id   AF-A0A0F9N7Y3-F1
#
_cell.length_a   1.000
_cell.length_b   1.000
_cell.length_c   1.000
_cell.angle_alpha   90.00
_cell.angle_beta   90.00
_cell.angle_gamma   90.00
#
_symmetry.space_group_name_H-M   'P 1'
#
loop_
_entity.id
_entity.type
_entity.pdbx_description
1 polymer ?
#
loop_
_entity_poly.entity_id
_entity_poly.type
_entity_poly.pdbx_seq_one_letter_code
_entity_poly.pdbx_strand_id
1 'polypeptide(L)'
;MKVSGDYDRILVDNFKEELEWLEDEFDLLFKHKKNYSKDDIALGNLIIEKVIDNISSNDSEELINLLTITLNRIEQTYSEFF
;
A
#
# COMPACT_ATOMS: atom_id res chain seq x y z
N MET A 1 31.49 -9.70 8.14
CA MET A 1 30.05 -9.78 8.42
C MET A 1 29.38 -8.74 7.51
N LYS A 2 28.76 -9.16 6.40
CA LYS A 2 28.11 -8.24 5.44
C LYS A 2 26.72 -7.92 5.97
N VAL A 3 26.65 -7.03 6.96
CA VAL A 3 25.40 -6.66 7.64
C VAL A 3 24.47 -5.86 6.72
N SER A 4 25.01 -5.18 5.70
CA SER A 4 24.22 -4.31 4.81
C SER A 4 23.26 -5.08 3.89
N GLY A 5 23.70 -6.21 3.32
CA GLY A 5 22.89 -6.96 2.35
C GLY A 5 21.69 -7.70 2.96
N ASP A 6 21.77 -8.03 4.25
CA ASP A 6 20.66 -8.67 4.97
C ASP A 6 19.64 -7.62 5.43
N TYR A 7 20.10 -6.41 5.80
CA TYR A 7 19.23 -5.30 6.19
C TYR A 7 18.34 -4.84 5.02
N ASP A 8 18.93 -4.63 3.84
CA ASP A 8 18.18 -4.18 2.65
C ASP A 8 17.13 -5.22 2.23
N ARG A 9 17.45 -6.51 2.37
CA ARG A 9 16.49 -7.61 2.08
C ARG A 9 15.33 -7.61 3.06
N ILE A 10 15.61 -7.55 4.37
CA ILE A 10 14.58 -7.52 5.40
C ILE A 10 13.66 -6.32 5.21
N LEU A 11 14.23 -5.17 4.85
CA LEU A 11 13.46 -3.96 4.56
C LEU A 11 12.51 -4.16 3.37
N VAL A 12 13.00 -4.73 2.26
CA VAL A 12 12.18 -5.02 1.07
C VAL A 12 11.10 -6.06 1.37
N ASP A 13 11.40 -7.09 2.17
CA ASP A 13 10.44 -8.14 2.50
C ASP A 13 9.32 -7.60 3.41
N ASN A 14 9.67 -6.86 4.46
CA ASN A 14 8.68 -6.18 5.32
C ASN A 14 7.77 -5.24 4.51
N PHE A 15 8.37 -4.54 3.54
CA PHE A 15 7.64 -3.63 2.68
C PHE A 15 6.63 -4.35 1.77
N LYS A 16 7.01 -5.51 1.22
CA LYS A 16 6.09 -6.32 0.42
C LYS A 16 4.93 -6.81 1.27
N GLU A 17 5.20 -7.26 2.50
CA GLU A 17 4.16 -7.66 3.44
C GLU A 17 3.18 -6.49 3.74
N GLU A 18 3.69 -5.26 3.87
CA GLU A 18 2.85 -4.09 4.11
C GLU A 18 1.99 -3.71 2.89
N LEU A 19 2.50 -3.86 1.67
CA LEU A 19 1.73 -3.66 0.44
C LEU A 19 0.68 -4.77 0.22
N GLU A 20 1.01 -6.01 0.52
CA GLU A 20 0.04 -7.12 0.50
C GLU A 20 -1.06 -6.88 1.53
N TRP A 21 -0.69 -6.46 2.75
CA TRP A 21 -1.66 -6.07 3.77
C TRP A 21 -2.57 -4.93 3.31
N LEU A 22 -2.06 -3.94 2.57
CA LEU A 22 -2.85 -2.84 2.04
C LEU A 22 -3.95 -3.34 1.07
N GLU A 23 -3.59 -4.23 0.14
CA GLU A 23 -4.56 -4.82 -0.79
C GLU A 23 -5.63 -5.63 -0.03
N ASP A 24 -5.21 -6.45 0.94
CA ASP A 24 -6.10 -7.26 1.77
C ASP A 24 -7.04 -6.42 2.64
N GLU A 25 -6.54 -5.32 3.22
CA GLU A 25 -7.33 -4.41 4.05
C GLU A 25 -8.40 -3.70 3.21
N PHE A 26 -8.06 -3.26 1.99
CA PHE A 26 -9.04 -2.71 1.05
C PHE A 26 -10.12 -3.73 0.70
N ASP A 27 -9.72 -4.97 0.40
CA ASP A 27 -10.64 -6.07 0.15
C ASP A 27 -11.57 -6.34 1.34
N LEU A 28 -11.03 -6.35 2.55
CA LEU A 28 -11.81 -6.60 3.76
C LEU A 28 -12.83 -5.48 4.04
N LEU A 29 -12.44 -4.22 3.82
CA LEU A 29 -13.25 -3.05 4.15
C LEU A 29 -14.29 -2.69 3.07
N PHE A 30 -13.97 -2.92 1.80
CA PHE A 30 -14.69 -2.31 0.68
C PHE A 30 -15.29 -3.30 -0.32
N LYS A 31 -14.74 -4.49 -0.51
CA LYS A 31 -15.17 -5.49 -1.53
C LYS A 31 -16.65 -5.82 -1.56
N HIS A 32 -17.31 -5.80 -0.40
CA HIS A 32 -18.71 -6.18 -0.27
C HIS A 32 -19.67 -4.96 -0.23
N LYS A 33 -19.15 -3.74 -0.31
CA LYS A 33 -19.96 -2.53 -0.33
C LYS A 33 -20.47 -2.28 -1.74
N LYS A 34 -21.77 -2.02 -1.86
CA LYS A 34 -22.40 -1.73 -3.16
C LYS A 34 -22.19 -0.29 -3.63
N ASN A 35 -22.05 0.63 -2.68
CA ASN A 35 -21.79 2.05 -2.90
C ASN A 35 -20.86 2.52 -1.78
N TYR A 36 -19.86 3.30 -2.12
CA TYR A 36 -18.97 3.91 -1.15
C TYR A 36 -19.54 5.24 -0.66
N SER A 37 -19.61 5.41 0.65
CA SER A 37 -19.91 6.71 1.26
C SER A 37 -18.69 7.62 1.23
N LYS A 38 -18.89 8.92 1.51
CA LYS A 38 -17.77 9.85 1.66
C LYS A 38 -16.83 9.44 2.80
N ASP A 39 -17.37 8.84 3.85
CA ASP A 39 -16.59 8.37 4.99
C ASP A 39 -15.75 7.14 4.60
N ASP A 40 -16.26 6.28 3.72
CA ASP A 40 -15.51 5.14 3.17
C ASP A 40 -14.31 5.63 2.34
N ILE A 41 -14.55 6.58 1.44
CA ILE A 41 -13.49 7.18 0.61
C ILE A 41 -12.45 7.88 1.51
N ALA A 42 -12.89 8.65 2.50
CA ALA A 42 -11.99 9.28 3.45
C ALA A 42 -11.14 8.26 4.23
N LEU A 43 -11.73 7.14 4.64
CA LEU A 43 -11.01 6.06 5.30
C LEU A 43 -9.99 5.39 4.37
N GLY A 44 -10.37 5.06 3.14
CA GLY A 44 -9.45 4.46 2.17
C GLY A 44 -8.27 5.38 1.86
N ASN A 45 -8.53 6.67 1.66
CA ASN A 45 -7.49 7.67 1.43
C ASN A 45 -6.55 7.79 2.65
N LEU A 46 -7.10 7.77 3.87
CA LEU A 46 -6.28 7.80 5.09
C LEU A 46 -5.38 6.56 5.21
N ILE A 47 -5.87 5.39 4.81
CA ILE A 47 -5.07 4.15 4.80
C ILE A 47 -3.93 4.28 3.79
N ILE A 48 -4.24 4.72 2.56
CA ILE A 48 -3.24 4.95 1.50
C ILE A 48 -2.18 5.97 1.97
N GLU A 49 -2.60 7.11 2.51
CA GLU A 49 -1.69 8.16 3.00
C GLU A 49 -0.74 7.62 4.06
N LYS A 50 -1.22 6.82 5.02
CA LYS A 50 -0.35 6.23 6.05
C LYS A 50 0.70 5.29 5.47
N VAL A 51 0.32 4.48 4.48
CA VAL A 51 1.26 3.58 3.80
C VAL A 51 2.28 4.39 3.01
N ILE A 52 1.84 5.41 2.26
CA ILE A 52 2.75 6.32 1.54
C ILE A 52 3.71 7.03 2.51
N ASP A 53 3.24 7.52 3.65
CA ASP A 53 4.07 8.19 4.66
C ASP A 53 5.13 7.25 5.23
N ASN A 54 4.78 5.99 5.49
CA ASN A 54 5.73 5.00 5.97
C ASN A 54 6.82 4.71 4.91
N ILE A 55 6.41 4.67 3.64
CA ILE A 55 7.26 4.30 2.50
C ILE A 55 8.14 5.44 2.01
N SER A 56 7.62 6.66 1.97
CA SER A 56 8.31 7.85 1.45
C SER A 56 9.56 8.24 2.25
N SER A 57 9.75 7.63 3.41
CA SER A 57 11.00 7.68 4.18
C SER A 57 12.16 6.90 3.55
N ASN A 58 11.91 6.14 2.48
CA ASN A 58 12.89 5.31 1.78
C ASN A 58 13.18 5.82 0.36
N ASP A 59 14.47 6.01 0.03
CA ASP A 59 14.92 6.45 -1.30
C ASP A 59 15.04 5.31 -2.33
N SER A 60 14.48 4.13 -2.03
CA SER A 60 14.61 2.96 -2.90
C SER A 60 13.62 3.02 -4.07
N GLU A 61 14.15 3.20 -5.29
CA GLU A 61 13.38 3.17 -6.54
C GLU A 61 12.58 1.86 -6.71
N GLU A 62 13.11 0.73 -6.23
CA GLU A 62 12.40 -0.55 -6.25
C GLU A 62 11.12 -0.49 -5.40
N LEU A 63 11.21 0.07 -4.19
CA LEU A 63 10.08 0.19 -3.28
C LEU A 63 9.02 1.15 -3.84
N ILE A 64 9.45 2.28 -4.41
CA ILE A 64 8.55 3.24 -5.05
C ILE A 64 7.80 2.60 -6.23
N ASN A 65 8.49 1.79 -7.04
CA ASN A 65 7.87 1.07 -8.14
C ASN A 65 6.84 0.04 -7.64
N LEU A 66 7.16 -0.71 -6.59
CA LEU A 66 6.24 -1.67 -5.97
C LEU A 66 4.99 -0.97 -5.41
N LEU A 67 5.15 0.14 -4.69
CA LEU A 67 4.04 0.95 -4.20
C LEU A 67 3.15 1.42 -5.36
N THR A 68 3.77 1.93 -6.44
CA THR A 68 3.02 2.40 -7.62
C THR A 68 2.21 1.27 -8.26
N ILE A 69 2.78 0.06 -8.35
CA ILE A 69 2.06 -1.11 -8.87
C ILE A 69 0.86 -1.46 -7.98
N THR A 70 1.05 -1.48 -6.66
CA THR A 70 -0.02 -1.78 -5.70
C THR A 70 -1.13 -0.72 -5.76
N LEU A 71 -0.80 0.57 -5.76
CA LEU A 71 -1.80 1.64 -5.89
C LEU A 71 -2.60 1.53 -7.20
N ASN A 72 -1.94 1.23 -8.32
CA ASN A 72 -2.64 0.99 -9.59
C ASN A 72 -3.61 -0.19 -9.54
N ARG A 73 -3.29 -1.27 -8.81
CA ARG A 73 -4.20 -2.42 -8.64
C ARG A 73 -5.40 -2.06 -7.78
N ILE A 74 -5.18 -1.30 -6.72
CA ILE A 74 -6.25 -0.78 -5.87
C ILE A 74 -7.14 0.15 -6.70
N GLU A 75 -6.59 1.09 -7.45
CA GLU A 75 -7.34 1.98 -8.35
C GLU A 75 -8.17 1.21 -9.38
N GLN A 76 -7.61 0.16 -10.01
CA GLN A 76 -8.33 -0.68 -10.95
C GLN A 76 -9.51 -1.43 -10.33
N THR A 77 -9.42 -1.75 -9.04
CA THR A 77 -10.45 -2.51 -8.30
C THR A 77 -11.46 -1.59 -7.60
N TYR A 78 -10.99 -0.42 -7.14
CA TYR A 78 -11.68 0.54 -6.28
C TYR A 78 -11.57 1.96 -6.86
N SER A 79 -11.91 2.11 -8.14
CA SER A 79 -11.76 3.35 -8.91
C SER A 79 -12.41 4.59 -8.28
N GLU A 80 -13.42 4.41 -7.44
CA GLU A 80 -14.12 5.49 -6.75
C GLU A 80 -13.29 6.17 -5.64
N PHE A 81 -12.13 5.60 -5.30
CA PHE A 81 -11.19 6.12 -4.30
C PHE A 81 -10.11 7.03 -4.91
N PHE A 82 -9.99 7.08 -6.24
CA PHE A 82 -8.96 7.83 -6.98
C PHE A 82 -9.60 8.86 -7.93
#